data_AF-A0AAV7SHI3-F1
#
_entry.id   AF-A0AAV7SHI3-F1
#
_cell.length_a   1.000
_cell.length_b   1.000
_cell.length_c   1.000
_cell.angle_alpha   90.00
_cell.angle_beta   90.00
_cell.angle_gamma   90.00
#
_symmetry.space_group_name_H-M   'P 1'
#
loop_
_entity.id
_entity.type
_entity.pdbx_description
1 polymer ?
#
loop_
_entity_poly.entity_id
_entity_poly.type
_entity_poly.pdbx_seq_one_letter_code
_entity_poly.pdbx_strand_id
1 'polypeptide(L)'
;DGLNDYERTVRKLENHFGNKVNVVLERHTFFSRTQSKDEKIASYIACLRGMANTCEFGNLEDSLIRDQLVRCTNNMKIQEKLLVHNPTLK
;
A
#
# COMPACT_ATOMS: atom_id res chain seq x y z
N ASP A 1 25.68 -20.07 -10.03
CA ASP A 1 24.68 -19.34 -9.22
C ASP A 1 24.80 -19.64 -7.72
N GLY A 2 25.58 -20.63 -7.26
CA GLY A 2 25.99 -20.77 -5.85
C GLY A 2 24.90 -21.23 -4.88
N LEU A 3 23.66 -21.37 -5.35
CA LEU A 3 22.51 -21.76 -4.54
C LEU A 3 22.56 -23.23 -4.14
N ASN A 4 22.15 -23.55 -2.92
CA ASN A 4 21.95 -24.93 -2.48
C ASN A 4 20.62 -25.51 -3.04
N ASP A 5 20.42 -26.83 -2.91
CA ASP A 5 19.25 -27.51 -3.46
C ASP A 5 17.92 -27.05 -2.84
N TYR A 6 17.94 -26.63 -1.57
CA TYR A 6 16.79 -26.03 -0.92
C TYR A 6 16.42 -24.70 -1.58
N GLU A 7 17.36 -23.79 -1.75
CA GLU A 7 17.15 -22.48 -2.40
C GLU A 7 16.68 -22.62 -3.86
N ARG A 8 17.24 -23.59 -4.60
CA ARG A 8 16.76 -23.91 -5.96
C ARG A 8 15.31 -24.39 -5.98
N THR A 9 14.93 -25.18 -4.98
CA THR A 9 13.58 -25.74 -4.88
C THR A 9 12.58 -24.64 -4.51
N VAL A 10 12.87 -23.81 -3.51
CA VAL A 10 12.05 -22.65 -3.13
C VAL A 10 11.84 -21.73 -4.34
N ARG A 11 12.90 -21.34 -5.05
CA ARG A 11 12.80 -20.47 -6.23
C ARG A 11 11.94 -21.08 -7.34
N LYS A 12 12.02 -22.40 -7.58
CA LYS A 12 11.15 -23.07 -8.56
C LYS A 12 9.69 -23.04 -8.12
N LEU A 13 9.42 -23.26 -6.83
CA LEU A 13 8.08 -23.20 -6.28
C LEU A 13 7.51 -21.77 -6.35
N GLU A 14 8.29 -20.75 -6.02
CA GLU A 14 7.89 -19.34 -6.15
C GLU A 14 7.60 -18.95 -7.60
N ASN A 15 8.43 -19.39 -8.55
CA ASN A 15 8.17 -19.13 -9.97
C ASN A 15 6.93 -19.84 -10.52
N HIS A 16 6.62 -21.03 -10.00
CA HIS A 16 5.54 -21.88 -10.50
C HIS A 16 4.20 -21.60 -9.79
N PHE A 17 4.23 -21.31 -8.50
CA PHE A 17 3.07 -21.12 -7.64
C PHE A 17 2.92 -19.71 -7.09
N GLY A 18 3.94 -18.86 -7.24
CA GLY A 18 3.80 -17.44 -6.96
C GLY A 18 2.71 -16.89 -7.85
N ASN A 19 1.61 -16.47 -7.24
CA ASN A 19 0.59 -15.70 -7.93
C ASN A 19 1.31 -14.55 -8.61
N LYS A 20 1.26 -14.50 -9.94
CA LYS A 20 1.74 -13.33 -10.69
C LYS A 20 0.78 -12.20 -10.35
N VAL A 21 1.07 -11.50 -9.26
CA VAL A 21 0.34 -10.32 -8.84
C VAL A 21 0.52 -9.29 -9.95
N ASN A 22 -0.58 -8.85 -10.54
CA ASN A 22 -0.54 -7.73 -11.46
C ASN A 22 -0.36 -6.46 -10.63
N VAL A 23 0.88 -6.15 -10.28
CA VAL A 23 1.23 -5.00 -9.42
C VAL A 23 0.63 -3.70 -9.95
N VAL A 24 0.51 -3.54 -11.27
CA VAL A 24 -0.13 -2.37 -11.88
C VAL A 24 -1.61 -2.30 -11.52
N LEU A 25 -2.33 -3.41 -11.59
CA LEU A 25 -3.72 -3.50 -11.19
C LEU A 25 -3.90 -3.26 -9.68
N GLU A 26 -3.04 -3.83 -8.85
CA GLU A 26 -3.08 -3.62 -7.40
C GLU A 26 -2.88 -2.15 -7.04
N ARG A 27 -1.86 -1.51 -7.62
CA ARG A 27 -1.61 -0.07 -7.44
C ARG A 27 -2.76 0.78 -7.93
N HIS A 28 -3.32 0.47 -9.10
CA HIS A 28 -4.50 1.17 -9.62
C HIS A 28 -5.67 1.06 -8.64
N THR A 29 -5.92 -0.13 -8.10
CA THR A 29 -7.00 -0.38 -7.13
C THR A 29 -6.76 0.38 -5.83
N PHE A 30 -5.51 0.39 -5.31
CA PHE A 30 -5.11 1.18 -4.14
C PHE A 30 -5.37 2.67 -4.36
N PHE A 31 -4.89 3.25 -5.46
CA PHE A 31 -5.07 4.68 -5.72
C PHE A 31 -6.51 5.05 -6.04
N SER A 32 -7.34 4.13 -6.53
CA SER A 32 -8.77 4.36 -6.76
C SER A 32 -9.60 4.35 -5.48
N ARG A 33 -9.06 3.82 -4.37
CA ARG A 33 -9.80 3.61 -3.13
C ARG A 33 -10.04 4.91 -2.36
N THR A 34 -11.31 5.33 -2.27
CA THR A 34 -11.75 6.49 -1.48
C THR A 34 -12.57 6.07 -0.26
N GLN A 35 -12.51 6.81 0.84
CA GLN A 35 -13.29 6.47 2.05
C GLN A 35 -14.79 6.51 1.74
N SER A 36 -15.51 5.45 2.10
CA SER A 36 -16.98 5.45 1.95
C SER A 36 -17.63 6.40 2.97
N LYS A 37 -18.83 6.91 2.66
CA LYS A 37 -19.53 7.88 3.53
C LYS A 37 -19.71 7.38 4.97
N ASP A 38 -20.03 6.10 5.13
CA ASP A 38 -20.29 5.47 6.43
C ASP A 38 -19.10 4.69 6.99
N GLU A 39 -17.95 4.75 6.31
CA GLU A 39 -16.76 4.03 6.74
C GLU A 39 -16.03 4.79 7.85
N LYS A 40 -15.74 4.08 8.95
CA LYS A 40 -14.88 4.62 10.01
C LYS A 40 -13.45 4.81 9.51
N ILE A 41 -12.81 5.90 9.93
CA ILE A 41 -11.43 6.19 9.49
C ILE A 41 -10.45 5.05 9.83
N ALA A 42 -10.59 4.42 11.00
CA ALA A 42 -9.71 3.31 11.38
C ALA A 42 -9.85 2.12 10.41
N SER A 43 -11.06 1.83 9.95
CA SER A 43 -11.32 0.79 8.95
C SER A 43 -10.71 1.15 7.60
N TYR A 44 -10.82 2.42 7.20
CA TYR A 44 -10.22 2.91 5.96
C TYR A 44 -8.68 2.77 5.97
N ILE A 45 -8.03 3.18 7.06
CA ILE A 45 -6.57 3.05 7.24
C ILE A 45 -6.15 1.58 7.19
N ALA A 46 -6.88 0.70 7.90
CA ALA A 46 -6.59 -0.73 7.89
C ALA A 46 -6.72 -1.34 6.50
N CYS A 47 -7.74 -0.93 5.74
CA CYS A 47 -7.95 -1.35 4.35
C CYS A 47 -6.79 -0.92 3.45
N LEU A 48 -6.37 0.36 3.52
CA LEU A 48 -5.23 0.84 2.74
C LEU A 48 -3.93 0.08 3.04
N ARG A 49 -3.65 -0.20 4.33
CA ARG A 49 -2.50 -1.02 4.74
C ARG A 49 -2.57 -2.43 4.17
N GLY A 50 -3.75 -3.06 4.23
CA GLY A 50 -3.97 -4.39 3.65
C GLY A 50 -3.70 -4.43 2.14
N MET A 51 -4.15 -3.41 1.41
CA MET A 51 -3.96 -3.30 -0.05
C MET A 51 -2.51 -2.98 -0.44
N ALA A 52 -1.78 -2.23 0.39
CA ALA A 52 -0.40 -1.86 0.09
C ALA A 52 0.55 -3.08 0.01
N ASN A 53 0.24 -4.16 0.73
CA ASN A 53 1.04 -5.39 0.78
C ASN A 53 1.28 -6.03 -0.60
N THR A 54 0.37 -5.84 -1.56
CA THR A 54 0.45 -6.40 -2.92
C THR A 54 0.93 -5.38 -3.96
N CYS A 55 1.15 -4.13 -3.55
CA CYS A 55 1.50 -3.03 -4.44
C CYS A 55 3.01 -2.87 -4.66
N GLU A 56 3.86 -3.61 -3.94
CA GLU A 56 5.32 -3.49 -4.02
C GLU A 56 5.80 -2.03 -3.89
N PHE A 57 5.27 -1.27 -2.94
CA PHE A 57 5.67 0.13 -2.74
C PHE A 57 7.06 0.27 -2.09
N GLY A 58 7.54 -0.78 -1.42
CA GLY A 58 8.83 -0.77 -0.73
C GLY A 58 8.89 0.35 0.30
N ASN A 59 10.00 1.10 0.30
CA ASN A 59 10.23 2.18 1.27
C ASN A 59 9.24 3.35 1.18
N LEU A 60 8.43 3.42 0.12
CA LEU A 60 7.44 4.49 -0.07
C LEU A 60 6.05 4.15 0.50
N GLU A 61 5.86 2.95 1.04
CA GLU A 61 4.55 2.47 1.51
C GLU A 61 3.88 3.45 2.48
N ASP A 62 4.57 3.82 3.56
CA ASP A 62 4.02 4.72 4.57
C ASP A 62 3.72 6.13 4.03
N SER A 63 4.56 6.64 3.12
CA SER A 63 4.31 7.95 2.49
C SER A 63 3.11 7.90 1.56
N LEU A 64 2.97 6.84 0.74
CA LEU A 64 1.86 6.71 -0.20
C LEU A 64 0.53 6.45 0.49
N ILE A 65 0.52 5.70 1.60
CA ILE A 65 -0.67 5.55 2.45
C ILE A 65 -1.07 6.91 3.03
N ARG A 66 -0.11 7.71 3.50
CA ARG A 66 -0.37 9.06 4.02
C ARG A 66 -0.94 9.97 2.95
N ASP A 67 -0.36 9.99 1.76
CA ASP A 67 -0.83 10.81 0.64
C ASP A 67 -2.24 10.40 0.20
N GLN A 68 -2.52 9.10 0.17
CA GLN A 68 -3.87 8.58 -0.10
C GLN A 68 -4.86 9.01 0.98
N LEU A 69 -4.48 8.96 2.26
CA LEU A 69 -5.32 9.41 3.38
C LEU A 69 -5.64 10.91 3.26
N VAL A 70 -4.63 11.73 2.96
CA VAL A 70 -4.83 13.17 2.74
C VAL A 70 -5.78 13.43 1.59
N ARG A 71 -5.65 12.70 0.47
CA ARG A 71 -6.46 12.94 -0.72
C ARG A 71 -7.89 12.42 -0.62
N CYS A 72 -8.10 11.29 0.07
CA CYS A 72 -9.30 10.47 -0.11
C CYS A 72 -10.10 10.19 1.15
N THR A 73 -9.74 10.80 2.28
CA THR A 73 -10.55 10.74 3.51
C THR A 73 -11.72 11.72 3.47
N ASN A 74 -12.83 11.34 4.11
CA ASN A 74 -13.96 12.22 4.40
C ASN A 74 -13.74 13.02 5.71
N ASN A 75 -12.64 12.78 6.43
CA ASN A 75 -12.36 13.43 7.71
C ASN A 75 -11.43 14.64 7.55
N MET A 76 -12.03 15.82 7.39
CA MET A 76 -11.31 17.10 7.22
C MET A 76 -10.30 17.38 8.33
N LYS A 77 -10.63 17.06 9.59
CA LYS A 77 -9.71 17.30 10.73
C LYS A 77 -8.44 16.47 10.62
N ILE A 78 -8.53 15.25 10.10
CA ILE A 78 -7.38 14.37 9.89
C ILE A 78 -6.58 14.85 8.68
N GLN A 79 -7.25 15.21 7.59
CA GLN A 79 -6.62 15.79 6.41
C GLN A 79 -5.78 17.03 6.78
N GLU A 80 -6.37 17.99 7.51
CA GLU A 80 -5.66 19.20 7.98
C GLU A 80 -4.45 18.87 8.85
N LYS A 81 -4.60 17.97 9.83
CA LYS A 81 -3.48 17.57 10.70
C LYS A 81 -2.32 16.96 9.91
N LEU A 82 -2.61 16.10 8.94
CA LEU A 82 -1.61 15.45 8.10
C LEU A 82 -0.92 16.43 7.14
N LEU A 83 -1.63 17.45 6.68
CA LEU A 83 -1.07 18.53 5.85
C LEU A 83 -0.14 19.44 6.68
N VAL A 84 -0.51 19.77 7.91
CA VAL A 84 0.28 20.66 8.79
C VAL A 84 1.54 19.99 9.34
N HIS A 85 1.51 18.67 9.58
CA HIS A 85 2.63 17.94 10.19
C HIS A 85 3.69 17.44 9.20
N ASN A 86 3.55 17.73 7.90
CA ASN A 86 4.66 17.58 6.96
C ASN A 86 5.38 18.94 6.86
N PRO A 87 6.52 19.16 7.54
CA PRO A 87 7.37 20.29 7.24
C PRO A 87 7.87 20.09 5.81
N THR A 88 7.25 20.77 4.85
CA THR A 88 7.70 20.79 3.47
C THR A 88 9.13 21.32 3.44
N LEU A 89 9.99 20.58 2.73
CA LEU A 89 11.18 21.02 2.00
C LEU A 89 11.76 22.38 2.46
N LYS A 90 12.82 22.32 3.27
CA LYS A 90 13.85 23.37 3.22
C LYS A 90 14.75 23.14 2.01
#